data_AF-A0A2S8BP93-F1
#
_entry.id   AF-A0A2S8BP93-F1
#
_cell.length_a   1.000
_cell.length_b   1.000
_cell.length_c   1.000
_cell.angle_alpha   90.00
_cell.angle_beta   90.00
_cell.angle_gamma   90.00
#
_symmetry.space_group_name_H-M   'P 1'
#
loop_
_entity.id
_entity.type
_entity.pdbx_description
1 polymer ?
#
loop_
_entity_poly.entity_id
_entity_poly.type
_entity_poly.pdbx_seq_one_letter_code
_entity_poly.pdbx_strand_id
1 'polypeptide(L)'
;MRCTHFDAYRFFSPAARPRNAGTPSRATQIEWEQPGCLHANMDLYKWCYKLSPLIGSELLLDCLELAAAAREVDMRASPYDLTGYGYQPIAVEQRAGRAEYVRCQSAIADRAAPLRATLLAQCDLLLEAAGCG
;
A
#
# COMPACT_ATOMS: atom_id res chain seq x y z
N MET A 1 5.72 -14.53 8.18
CA MET A 1 5.16 -13.31 7.54
C MET A 1 6.21 -12.74 6.58
N ARG A 2 5.80 -12.01 5.54
CA ARG A 2 6.72 -11.40 4.55
C ARG A 2 6.34 -9.94 4.31
N CYS A 3 6.13 -9.18 5.38
CA CYS A 3 5.91 -7.75 5.30
C CYS A 3 7.21 -7.06 4.87
N THR A 4 7.12 -6.21 3.86
CA THR A 4 8.25 -5.47 3.31
C THR A 4 8.11 -3.96 3.47
N HIS A 5 6.96 -3.47 3.94
CA HIS A 5 6.70 -2.05 4.12
C HIS A 5 6.95 -1.62 5.58
N PHE A 6 7.84 -0.66 5.78
CA PHE A 6 8.29 -0.26 7.12
C PHE A 6 7.15 0.30 7.99
N ASP A 7 6.28 1.15 7.45
CA ASP A 7 5.22 1.76 8.25
C ASP A 7 4.15 0.75 8.69
N ALA A 8 4.03 -0.41 8.04
CA ALA A 8 3.24 -1.54 8.54
C ALA A 8 4.03 -2.37 9.56
N TYR A 9 5.29 -2.70 9.25
CA TYR A 9 6.16 -3.51 10.10
C TYR A 9 6.38 -2.91 11.50
N ARG A 10 6.51 -1.58 11.62
CA ARG A 10 6.76 -0.94 12.92
C ARG A 10 5.66 -1.15 13.97
N PHE A 11 4.44 -1.51 13.53
CA PHE A 11 3.32 -1.85 14.40
C PHE A 11 3.28 -3.33 14.81
N PHE A 12 4.17 -4.18 14.30
CA PHE A 12 4.24 -5.58 14.72
C PHE A 12 4.58 -5.67 16.21
N SER A 13 3.83 -6.53 16.92
CA SER A 13 4.10 -6.83 18.33
C SER A 13 5.49 -7.46 18.51
N PRO A 14 6.09 -7.38 19.71
CA PRO A 14 7.38 -8.02 19.98
C PRO A 14 7.42 -9.51 19.60
N ALA A 15 6.31 -10.23 19.78
CA ALA A 15 6.18 -11.65 19.40
C ALA A 15 6.04 -11.87 17.87
N ALA A 16 5.53 -10.90 17.12
CA ALA A 16 5.33 -11.01 15.68
C ALA A 16 6.58 -10.63 14.86
N ARG A 17 7.37 -9.65 15.33
CA ARG A 17 8.60 -9.17 14.66
C ARG A 17 9.56 -10.30 14.24
N PRO A 18 9.98 -11.24 15.12
CA PRO A 18 10.93 -12.29 14.73
C PRO A 18 10.35 -13.32 13.74
N ARG A 19 9.03 -13.30 13.48
CA ARG A 19 8.36 -14.18 12.52
C ARG A 19 8.25 -13.59 11.12
N ASN A 20 8.73 -12.36 10.92
CA ASN A 20 8.83 -11.75 9.59
C ASN A 20 10.10 -12.22 8.88
N ALA A 21 10.07 -12.36 7.55
CA ALA A 21 11.21 -12.82 6.77
C ALA A 21 12.43 -11.86 6.81
N GLY A 22 12.25 -10.65 7.32
CA GLY A 22 13.32 -9.72 7.65
C GLY A 22 12.81 -8.56 8.49
N THR A 23 13.65 -7.55 8.66
CA THR A 23 13.39 -6.42 9.55
C THR A 23 13.49 -5.10 8.79
N PRO A 24 12.47 -4.72 7.99
CA PRO A 24 12.43 -3.42 7.34
C PRO A 24 12.65 -2.30 8.36
N SER A 25 13.41 -1.28 7.98
CA SER A 25 13.67 -0.09 8.78
C SER A 25 13.34 1.17 7.97
N ARG A 26 13.24 2.33 8.62
CA ARG A 26 13.09 3.60 7.89
C ARG A 26 14.26 3.83 6.95
N ALA A 27 15.48 3.49 7.37
CA ALA A 27 16.70 3.68 6.58
C ALA A 27 16.75 2.77 5.34
N THR A 28 16.26 1.55 5.45
CA THR A 28 16.24 0.55 4.37
C THR A 28 14.91 0.51 3.62
N GLN A 29 14.01 1.47 3.85
CA GLN A 29 12.63 1.41 3.34
C GLN A 29 12.60 1.26 1.80
N ILE A 30 13.43 2.01 1.07
CA ILE A 30 13.50 1.97 -0.39
C ILE A 30 13.93 0.58 -0.91
N GLU A 31 14.83 -0.10 -0.21
CA GLU A 31 15.33 -1.42 -0.61
C GLU A 31 14.29 -2.53 -0.41
N TRP A 32 13.39 -2.35 0.57
CA TRP A 32 12.39 -3.35 0.93
C TRP A 32 11.05 -3.14 0.24
N GLU A 33 10.67 -1.90 -0.04
CA GLU A 33 9.38 -1.62 -0.64
C GLU A 33 9.21 -2.26 -2.03
N GLN A 34 7.99 -2.72 -2.29
CA GLN A 34 7.66 -3.43 -3.51
C GLN A 34 6.21 -3.16 -3.92
N PRO A 35 5.91 -3.08 -5.23
CA PRO A 35 4.63 -2.59 -5.73
C PRO A 35 3.43 -3.53 -5.50
N GLY A 36 3.66 -4.79 -5.15
CA GLY A 36 2.62 -5.73 -4.73
C GLY A 36 2.17 -5.56 -3.27
N CYS A 37 2.81 -4.70 -2.48
CA CYS A 37 2.40 -4.46 -1.09
C CYS A 37 1.18 -3.53 -1.06
N LEU A 38 0.11 -3.92 -0.36
CA LEU A 38 -1.08 -3.07 -0.18
C LEU A 38 -0.69 -1.67 0.32
N HIS A 39 0.20 -1.59 1.31
CA HIS A 39 0.60 -0.33 1.91
C HIS A 39 1.41 0.57 0.96
N ALA A 40 2.28 -0.03 0.13
CA ALA A 40 3.00 0.73 -0.90
C ALA A 40 2.08 1.26 -2.01
N ASN A 41 0.90 0.64 -2.19
CA ASN A 41 -0.14 1.13 -3.09
C ASN A 41 -1.03 2.18 -2.42
N MET A 42 -1.37 2.03 -1.13
CA MET A 42 -2.06 3.08 -0.35
C MET A 42 -1.23 4.38 -0.29
N ASP A 43 0.09 4.25 -0.25
CA ASP A 43 1.02 5.38 -0.18
C ASP A 43 0.98 6.30 -1.40
N LEU A 44 0.43 5.86 -2.55
CA LEU A 44 0.21 6.74 -3.69
C LEU A 44 -0.67 7.94 -3.32
N TYR A 45 -1.73 7.69 -2.53
CA TYR A 45 -2.57 8.77 -2.00
C TYR A 45 -1.79 9.70 -1.07
N LYS A 46 -0.99 9.14 -0.15
CA LYS A 46 -0.14 9.92 0.76
C LYS A 46 0.77 10.87 -0.02
N TRP A 47 1.40 10.39 -1.09
CA TRP A 47 2.30 11.20 -1.90
C TRP A 47 1.58 12.25 -2.73
N CYS A 48 0.47 11.90 -3.39
CA CYS A 48 -0.37 12.87 -4.09
C CYS A 48 -0.83 13.99 -3.14
N TYR A 49 -1.28 13.63 -1.93
CA TYR A 49 -1.74 14.59 -0.93
C TYR A 49 -0.62 15.53 -0.48
N LYS A 50 0.58 14.99 -0.21
CA LYS A 50 1.75 15.79 0.19
C LYS A 50 2.25 16.74 -0.90
N LEU A 51 2.03 16.39 -2.16
CA LEU A 51 2.43 17.22 -3.30
C LEU A 51 1.35 18.23 -3.69
N SER A 52 0.17 18.25 -3.05
CA SER A 52 -0.86 19.25 -3.32
C SER A 52 -0.34 20.68 -3.03
N PRO A 53 -0.64 21.68 -3.88
CA PRO A 53 -1.50 21.65 -5.06
C PRO A 53 -0.78 21.34 -6.39
N LEU A 54 0.47 20.84 -6.34
CA LEU A 54 1.28 20.55 -7.53
C LEU A 54 0.81 19.32 -8.31
N ILE A 55 -0.09 18.51 -7.73
CA ILE A 55 -0.70 17.33 -8.36
C ILE A 55 -2.18 17.61 -8.61
N GLY A 56 -2.67 17.19 -9.79
CA GLY A 56 -4.07 17.31 -10.16
C GLY A 56 -5.01 16.58 -9.20
N SER A 57 -6.16 17.18 -8.92
CA SER A 57 -7.16 16.65 -7.99
C SER A 57 -7.78 15.33 -8.44
N GLU A 58 -7.86 15.07 -9.75
CA GLU A 58 -8.34 13.79 -10.30
C GLU A 58 -7.41 12.64 -9.88
N LEU A 59 -6.09 12.78 -10.09
CA LEU A 59 -5.12 11.77 -9.67
C LEU A 59 -5.13 11.55 -8.15
N LEU A 60 -5.32 12.63 -7.37
CA LEU A 60 -5.46 12.54 -5.91
C LEU A 60 -6.68 11.70 -5.51
N LEU A 61 -7.83 11.93 -6.17
CA LEU A 61 -9.07 11.20 -5.92
C LEU A 61 -8.94 9.72 -6.34
N ASP A 62 -8.39 9.43 -7.51
CA ASP A 62 -8.15 8.06 -7.98
C ASP A 62 -7.24 7.29 -7.00
N CYS A 63 -6.19 7.94 -6.51
CA CYS A 63 -5.32 7.36 -5.49
C CYS A 63 -6.03 7.16 -4.15
N LEU A 64 -6.94 8.06 -3.76
CA LEU A 64 -7.76 7.90 -2.55
C LEU A 64 -8.69 6.68 -2.66
N GLU A 65 -9.36 6.51 -3.80
CA GLU A 65 -10.22 5.36 -4.06
C GLU A 65 -9.44 4.03 -4.04
N LEU A 66 -8.25 4.03 -4.64
CA LEU A 66 -7.34 2.88 -4.55
C LEU A 66 -6.93 2.59 -3.10
N ALA A 67 -6.57 3.63 -2.34
CA ALA A 67 -6.16 3.48 -0.94
C ALA A 67 -7.31 2.95 -0.06
N ALA A 68 -8.54 3.39 -0.30
CA ALA A 68 -9.73 2.88 0.37
C ALA A 68 -9.98 1.40 0.06
N ALA A 69 -9.89 1.00 -1.22
CA ALA A 69 -10.05 -0.39 -1.62
C ALA A 69 -8.93 -1.29 -1.04
N ALA A 70 -7.69 -0.81 -1.05
CA ALA A 70 -6.57 -1.52 -0.45
C ALA A 70 -6.74 -1.66 1.08
N ARG A 71 -7.26 -0.61 1.74
CA ARG A 71 -7.55 -0.63 3.18
C ARG A 71 -8.62 -1.64 3.53
N GLU A 72 -9.65 -1.80 2.70
CA GLU A 72 -10.65 -2.85 2.90
C GLU A 72 -9.99 -4.24 2.94
N VAL A 73 -9.15 -4.55 1.95
CA VAL A 73 -8.43 -5.83 1.88
C VAL A 73 -7.54 -6.05 3.11
N ASP A 74 -6.79 -5.01 3.51
CA ASP A 74 -5.90 -5.03 4.68
C ASP A 74 -6.68 -5.27 5.99
N MET A 75 -7.82 -4.59 6.15
CA MET A 75 -8.70 -4.72 7.31
C MET A 75 -9.39 -6.09 7.36
N ARG A 76 -9.85 -6.61 6.22
CA ARG A 76 -10.46 -7.95 6.12
C ARG A 76 -9.46 -9.07 6.40
N ALA A 77 -8.17 -8.87 6.12
CA ALA A 77 -7.09 -9.82 6.41
C ALA A 77 -6.47 -9.66 7.82
N SER A 78 -6.89 -8.64 8.55
CA SER A 78 -6.44 -8.33 9.91
C SER A 78 -7.30 -9.05 10.97
N PRO A 79 -6.88 -9.11 12.24
CA PRO A 79 -7.61 -9.81 13.29
C PRO A 79 -8.90 -9.09 13.76
N TYR A 80 -9.37 -8.08 13.04
CA TYR A 80 -10.57 -7.32 13.41
C TYR A 80 -11.83 -8.07 12.97
N ASP A 81 -12.83 -8.12 13.85
CA ASP A 81 -14.18 -8.50 13.44
C ASP A 81 -14.91 -7.30 12.85
N LEU A 82 -15.13 -7.35 11.54
CA LEU A 82 -15.80 -6.31 10.75
C LEU A 82 -17.15 -6.78 10.21
N THR A 83 -17.63 -7.95 10.65
CA THR A 83 -18.89 -8.53 10.16
C THR A 83 -20.09 -7.64 10.47
N GLY A 84 -20.06 -6.92 11.59
CA GLY A 84 -21.06 -5.88 11.94
C GLY A 84 -21.08 -4.68 10.99
N TYR A 85 -20.03 -4.50 10.18
CA TYR A 85 -19.94 -3.49 9.13
C TYR A 85 -20.15 -4.07 7.72
N GLY A 86 -20.51 -5.35 7.61
CA GLY A 86 -20.77 -6.03 6.32
C GLY A 86 -19.54 -6.60 5.63
N TYR A 87 -18.36 -6.56 6.26
CA TYR A 87 -17.13 -7.09 5.67
C TYR A 87 -16.88 -8.53 6.10
N GLN A 88 -16.72 -9.43 5.13
CA GLN A 88 -16.34 -10.83 5.39
C GLN A 88 -14.83 -10.95 5.58
N PRO A 89 -14.36 -11.65 6.63
CA PRO A 89 -12.95 -11.80 6.90
C PRO A 89 -12.25 -12.66 5.83
N ILE A 90 -11.02 -12.29 5.49
CA ILE A 90 -10.11 -13.11 4.68
C ILE A 90 -9.26 -13.92 5.66
N ALA A 91 -9.59 -15.20 5.82
CA ALA A 91 -8.94 -16.15 6.73
C ALA A 91 -7.50 -16.51 6.29
N VAL A 92 -6.54 -15.59 6.43
CA VAL A 92 -5.14 -15.72 5.96
C VAL A 92 -4.33 -16.82 6.68
N GLU A 93 -4.84 -17.37 7.77
CA GLU A 93 -4.29 -18.56 8.42
C GLU A 93 -4.56 -19.84 7.60
N GLN A 94 -5.61 -19.83 6.78
CA GLN A 94 -6.03 -20.95 5.93
C GLN A 94 -5.43 -20.84 4.52
N ARG A 95 -5.26 -21.99 3.85
CA ARG A 95 -4.72 -22.01 2.47
C ARG A 95 -5.61 -21.24 1.49
N ALA A 96 -6.93 -21.41 1.58
CA ALA A 96 -7.89 -20.73 0.71
C ALA A 96 -7.88 -19.21 0.93
N GLY A 97 -7.90 -18.75 2.19
CA GLY A 97 -7.83 -17.33 2.50
C GLY A 97 -6.49 -16.69 2.14
N ARG A 98 -5.36 -17.41 2.26
CA ARG A 98 -4.07 -16.93 1.69
C ARG A 98 -4.14 -16.72 0.19
N ALA A 99 -4.75 -17.65 -0.54
CA ALA A 99 -4.89 -17.53 -1.98
C ALA A 99 -5.84 -16.36 -2.36
N GLU A 100 -6.91 -16.14 -1.60
CA GLU A 100 -7.79 -14.97 -1.77
C GLU A 100 -7.04 -13.67 -1.50
N TYR A 101 -6.31 -13.57 -0.39
CA TYR A 101 -5.53 -12.40 -0.06
C TYR A 101 -4.53 -12.05 -1.16
N VAL A 102 -3.80 -13.03 -1.68
CA VAL A 102 -2.86 -12.83 -2.80
C VAL A 102 -3.59 -12.33 -4.05
N ARG A 103 -4.75 -12.90 -4.41
CA ARG A 103 -5.55 -12.41 -5.56
C ARG A 103 -5.98 -10.95 -5.36
N CYS A 104 -6.46 -10.59 -4.17
CA CYS A 104 -6.84 -9.21 -3.86
C CYS A 104 -5.63 -8.26 -3.90
N GLN A 105 -4.47 -8.67 -3.39
CA GLN A 105 -3.23 -7.89 -3.48
C GLN A 105 -2.82 -7.65 -4.94
N SER A 106 -2.87 -8.69 -5.77
CA SER A 106 -2.58 -8.56 -7.21
C SER A 106 -3.54 -7.59 -7.89
N ALA A 107 -4.85 -7.69 -7.64
CA ALA A 107 -5.84 -6.77 -8.22
C ALA A 107 -5.60 -5.31 -7.80
N ILE A 108 -5.19 -5.06 -6.56
CA ILE A 108 -4.79 -3.71 -6.11
C ILE A 108 -3.52 -3.25 -6.82
N ALA A 109 -2.51 -4.11 -6.96
CA ALA A 109 -1.27 -3.78 -7.64
C ALA A 109 -1.49 -3.43 -9.12
N ASP A 110 -2.34 -4.21 -9.81
CA ASP A 110 -2.68 -3.97 -11.22
C ASP A 110 -3.38 -2.62 -11.40
N ARG A 111 -4.31 -2.26 -10.50
CA ARG A 111 -4.97 -0.95 -10.49
C ARG A 111 -4.00 0.18 -10.11
N ALA A 112 -3.03 -0.08 -9.25
CA ALA A 112 -2.05 0.90 -8.80
C ALA A 112 -0.99 1.22 -9.86
N ALA A 113 -0.68 0.28 -10.75
CA ALA A 113 0.36 0.42 -11.76
C ALA A 113 0.21 1.69 -12.63
N PRO A 114 -0.94 1.97 -13.28
CA PRO A 114 -1.11 3.19 -14.06
C PRO A 114 -1.07 4.45 -13.20
N LEU A 115 -1.67 4.45 -12.01
CA LEU A 115 -1.65 5.61 -11.10
C LEU A 115 -0.24 5.96 -10.64
N ARG A 116 0.58 4.94 -10.35
CA ARG A 116 2.00 5.10 -10.01
C ARG A 116 2.79 5.70 -11.16
N ALA A 117 2.57 5.22 -12.39
CA ALA A 117 3.23 5.75 -13.58
C ALA A 117 2.86 7.23 -13.82
N THR A 118 1.57 7.57 -13.69
CA THR A 118 1.09 8.96 -13.81
C THR A 118 1.71 9.86 -12.74
N LEU A 119 1.73 9.43 -11.47
CA LEU A 119 2.34 10.21 -10.39
C LEU A 119 3.84 10.43 -10.63
N LEU A 120 4.57 9.40 -11.07
CA LEU A 120 5.98 9.53 -11.40
C LEU A 120 6.22 10.55 -12.52
N ALA A 121 5.45 10.47 -13.61
CA ALA A 121 5.56 11.42 -14.71
C ALA A 121 5.26 12.88 -14.27
N GLN A 122 4.31 13.09 -13.34
CA GLN A 122 4.06 14.42 -12.77
C GLN A 122 5.25 14.89 -11.93
N CYS A 123 5.86 14.02 -11.12
CA CYS A 123 7.08 14.37 -10.37
C CYS A 123 8.24 14.75 -11.29
N ASP A 124 8.44 14.02 -12.39
CA ASP A 124 9.50 14.32 -13.37
C ASP A 124 9.30 15.72 -13.99
N LEU A 125 8.07 16.05 -14.41
CA LEU A 125 7.73 17.39 -14.92
C LEU A 125 7.96 18.50 -13.88
N LEU A 126 7.66 18.24 -12.60
CA LEU A 126 7.90 19.20 -11.52
C LEU A 126 9.40 19.41 -11.26
N LEU A 127 10.21 18.35 -11.35
CA LEU A 127 11.67 18.45 -11.22
C LEU A 127 12.29 19.23 -12.38
N GLU A 128 11.82 18.98 -13.62
CA GLU A 128 12.22 19.75 -14.80
C GLU A 128 11.87 21.24 -14.65
N ALA A 129 10.64 21.55 -14.22
CA ALA A 129 10.20 22.92 -14.00
C ALA A 129 10.99 23.63 -12.88
N ALA A 130 11.44 22.90 -11.86
CA ALA A 130 12.28 23.41 -10.79
C ALA A 130 13.76 23.55 -11.18
N GLY A 131 14.18 23.09 -12.36
CA GLY A 131 15.58 23.08 -12.80
C GLY A 131 16.45 22.08 -12.02
N CYS A 132 15.84 21.00 -11.52
CA CYS A 132 16.49 19.97 -10.70
C CYS A 132 16.66 18.63 -11.45
N GLY A 133 16.54 18.63 -12.77
CA GLY A 133 16.67 17.46 -13.66
C GLY A 133 18.09 17.19 -14.14
#